data_AF-A0AAN6E922-F1
#
_entry.id   AF-A0AAN6E922-F1
#
_cell.length_a   1.000
_cell.length_b   1.000
_cell.length_c   1.000
_cell.angle_alpha   90.00
_cell.angle_beta   90.00
_cell.angle_gamma   90.00
#
_symmetry.space_group_name_H-M   'P 1'
#
loop_
_entity.id
_entity.type
_entity.pdbx_description
1 polymer ?
#
loop_
_entity_poly.entity_id
_entity_poly.type
_entity_poly.pdbx_seq_one_letter_code
_entity_poly.pdbx_strand_id
1 'polypeptide(L)'
;DAVNSYDNLWFGQPADTRRVYTLNLPCVESINVRACPPNLKLVQPDYSTSLKSFVFEGSVATLVKCCHVQFGSAQNIDARISVKSEFDDEVPFYEMTNKMFNNEAPLNTARLTIGSVGFELRPLRTEWTQLKSLTLELPIEFKPLLQLIYRLPNLVDLTVRNLESATPNDSFRETRNHGLRVILQRPLTTKIERLELGFKE
;
A
#
# COMPACT_ATOMS: atom_id res chain seq x y z
N ASP A 1 34.11 -2.86 9.30
CA ASP A 1 34.60 -1.59 8.74
C ASP A 1 35.00 -1.74 7.28
N ALA A 2 34.09 -1.37 6.38
CA ALA A 2 34.39 -0.99 5.00
C ALA A 2 33.19 -0.19 4.49
N VAL A 3 33.19 1.12 4.79
CA VAL A 3 32.28 2.10 4.20
C VAL A 3 32.74 2.28 2.76
N ASN A 4 32.05 1.68 1.79
CA ASN A 4 32.22 2.03 0.39
C ASN A 4 31.48 3.35 0.13
N SER A 5 32.17 4.46 0.39
CA SER A 5 31.79 5.78 -0.10
C SER A 5 32.03 5.84 -1.61
N TYR A 6 30.97 5.96 -2.39
CA TYR A 6 31.10 6.31 -3.81
C TYR A 6 31.34 7.81 -3.95
N ASP A 7 32.60 8.22 -3.80
CA ASP A 7 33.07 9.49 -4.36
C ASP A 7 33.43 9.25 -5.82
N ASN A 8 32.49 9.51 -6.72
CA ASN A 8 32.78 9.74 -8.13
C ASN A 8 32.09 11.04 -8.54
N LEU A 9 32.85 12.13 -8.45
CA LEU A 9 32.55 13.39 -9.12
C LEU A 9 32.47 13.14 -10.63
N TRP A 10 31.26 13.04 -11.16
CA TRP A 10 31.01 12.89 -12.59
C TRP A 10 31.08 14.27 -13.26
N PHE A 11 32.21 14.60 -13.88
CA PHE A 11 32.41 15.81 -14.69
C PHE A 11 32.09 15.56 -16.18
N GLY A 12 30.90 15.04 -16.47
CA GLY A 12 30.37 14.95 -17.83
C GLY A 12 29.17 15.86 -17.98
N GLN A 13 29.27 16.93 -18.78
CA GLN A 13 28.07 17.62 -19.27
C GLN A 13 27.26 16.63 -20.12
N PRO A 14 25.98 16.36 -19.83
CA PRO A 14 25.20 15.46 -20.66
C PRO A 14 24.71 16.23 -21.89
N ALA A 15 25.36 16.03 -23.02
CA ALA A 15 24.84 16.43 -24.33
C ALA A 15 23.66 15.55 -24.80
N ASP A 16 23.23 14.57 -23.99
CA ASP A 16 22.23 13.57 -24.40
C ASP A 16 21.39 13.13 -23.19
N THR A 17 20.38 13.93 -22.84
CA THR A 17 19.50 13.77 -21.66
C THR A 17 18.53 12.58 -21.72
N ARG A 18 18.74 11.61 -22.62
CA ARG A 18 17.80 10.51 -22.88
C ARG A 18 18.26 9.12 -22.45
N ARG A 19 19.47 8.96 -21.91
CA ARG A 19 19.96 7.65 -21.48
C ARG A 19 19.53 7.36 -20.05
N VAL A 20 18.49 6.54 -19.92
CA VAL A 20 18.10 5.94 -18.64
C VAL A 20 19.07 4.78 -18.39
N TYR A 21 19.86 4.86 -17.33
CA TYR A 21 20.73 3.76 -16.92
C TYR A 21 19.91 2.77 -16.07
N THR A 22 19.79 1.53 -16.54
CA THR A 22 19.23 0.43 -15.76
C THR A 22 20.37 -0.24 -14.99
N LEU A 23 20.37 -0.14 -13.66
CA LEU A 23 21.27 -0.95 -12.83
C LEU A 23 20.54 -2.25 -12.50
N ASN A 24 21.07 -3.36 -13.00
CA ASN A 24 20.65 -4.68 -12.58
C ASN A 24 21.29 -4.99 -11.21
N LEU A 25 20.45 -5.22 -10.21
CA LEU A 25 20.88 -5.44 -8.82
C LEU A 25 20.28 -6.76 -8.29
N PRO A 26 20.74 -7.92 -8.79
CA PRO A 26 20.07 -9.21 -8.59
C PRO A 26 20.16 -9.74 -7.16
N CYS A 27 21.10 -9.23 -6.36
CA CYS A 27 21.33 -9.64 -4.97
C CYS A 27 20.73 -8.67 -3.94
N VAL A 28 19.86 -7.74 -4.37
CA VAL A 28 19.26 -6.77 -3.44
C VAL A 28 18.21 -7.46 -2.58
N GLU A 29 18.54 -7.66 -1.32
CA GLU A 29 17.62 -8.27 -0.35
C GLU A 29 16.64 -7.28 0.26
N SER A 30 16.93 -5.97 0.20
CA SER A 30 16.06 -4.94 0.78
C SER A 30 16.01 -3.69 -0.09
N ILE A 31 14.79 -3.22 -0.35
CA ILE A 31 14.52 -1.97 -1.06
C ILE A 31 13.72 -1.06 -0.13
N ASN A 32 14.18 0.18 0.03
CA ASN A 32 13.50 1.20 0.82
C ASN A 32 13.34 2.46 -0.03
N VAL A 33 12.11 2.77 -0.42
CA VAL A 33 11.75 3.93 -1.23
C VAL A 33 10.98 4.91 -0.37
N ARG A 34 11.61 6.03 -0.02
CA ARG A 34 10.98 7.12 0.75
C ARG A 34 11.30 8.45 0.10
N ALA A 35 10.35 9.38 0.15
CA ALA A 35 10.52 10.75 -0.35
C ALA A 35 11.09 10.82 -1.79
N CYS A 36 10.71 9.86 -2.63
CA CYS A 36 11.21 9.77 -3.99
C CYS A 36 10.52 10.83 -4.87
N PRO A 37 11.27 11.69 -5.59
CA PRO A 37 10.67 12.68 -6.47
C PRO A 37 9.82 12.04 -7.58
N PRO A 38 8.68 12.63 -7.96
CA PRO A 38 7.83 12.12 -9.05
C PRO A 38 8.54 12.13 -10.40
N ASN A 39 9.68 12.81 -10.55
CA ASN A 39 10.51 12.82 -11.76
C ASN A 39 11.73 11.89 -11.68
N LEU A 40 12.02 11.28 -10.53
CA LEU A 40 13.14 10.36 -10.42
C LEU A 40 12.80 9.10 -11.23
N LYS A 41 13.54 8.86 -12.30
CA LYS A 41 13.55 7.54 -12.94
C LYS A 41 14.29 6.63 -11.99
N LEU A 42 13.53 5.90 -11.16
CA LEU A 42 14.11 4.83 -10.37
C LEU A 42 14.81 3.90 -11.35
N VAL A 43 16.09 3.71 -11.09
CA VAL A 43 16.90 2.62 -11.60
C VAL A 43 16.04 1.36 -11.52
N GLN A 44 15.63 0.81 -12.68
CA GLN A 44 14.80 -0.38 -12.73
C GLN A 44 15.64 -1.53 -12.14
N PRO A 45 15.37 -2.00 -10.90
CA PRO A 45 16.08 -3.14 -10.37
C PRO A 45 15.46 -4.32 -11.11
N ASP A 46 16.13 -4.74 -12.17
CA ASP A 46 15.78 -5.97 -12.86
C ASP A 46 15.84 -7.11 -11.83
N TYR A 47 14.71 -7.79 -11.67
CA TYR A 47 14.61 -9.16 -11.14
C TYR A 47 15.46 -9.46 -9.90
N SER A 48 15.35 -8.66 -8.81
CA SER A 48 15.88 -9.14 -7.53
C SER A 48 15.02 -10.31 -7.06
N THR A 49 15.40 -11.52 -7.45
CA THR A 49 14.84 -12.79 -6.96
C THR A 49 15.19 -13.00 -5.48
N SER A 50 16.14 -12.23 -4.95
CA SER A 50 16.62 -12.30 -3.57
C SER A 50 15.92 -11.33 -2.62
N LEU A 51 14.92 -10.57 -3.09
CA LEU A 51 14.25 -9.56 -2.27
C LEU A 51 13.57 -10.21 -1.04
N LYS A 52 13.97 -9.79 0.16
CA LYS A 52 13.38 -10.23 1.44
C LYS A 52 12.48 -9.15 2.04
N SER A 53 12.79 -7.88 1.80
CA SER A 53 12.09 -6.74 2.39
C SER A 53 11.87 -5.59 1.41
N PHE A 54 10.66 -5.05 1.40
CA PHE A 54 10.29 -3.86 0.65
C PHE A 54 9.57 -2.86 1.57
N VAL A 55 10.09 -1.65 1.63
CA VAL A 55 9.49 -0.53 2.35
C VAL A 55 9.23 0.60 1.37
N PHE A 56 8.01 1.12 1.36
CA PHE A 56 7.59 2.19 0.47
C PHE A 56 6.85 3.29 1.24
N GLU A 57 7.19 4.54 0.97
CA GLU A 57 6.47 5.72 1.43
C GLU A 57 6.43 6.78 0.32
N GLY A 58 5.23 7.09 -0.19
CA GLY A 58 5.06 8.09 -1.25
C GLY A 58 3.67 8.12 -1.87
N SER A 59 3.60 8.52 -3.15
CA SER A 59 2.38 8.58 -3.95
C SER A 59 2.16 7.32 -4.79
N VAL A 60 0.96 7.13 -5.33
CA VAL A 60 0.69 6.02 -6.28
C VAL A 60 1.59 6.13 -7.50
N ALA A 61 1.75 7.34 -8.05
CA ALA A 61 2.64 7.59 -9.18
C ALA A 61 4.10 7.13 -8.92
N THR A 62 4.57 7.25 -7.68
CA THR A 62 5.90 6.76 -7.29
C THR A 62 5.92 5.25 -7.16
N LEU A 63 4.87 4.66 -6.58
CA LEU A 63 4.74 3.21 -6.42
C LEU A 63 4.77 2.49 -7.77
N VAL A 64 4.11 3.03 -8.78
CA VAL A 64 4.08 2.46 -10.14
C VAL A 64 5.47 2.33 -10.75
N LYS A 65 6.43 3.18 -10.38
CA LYS A 65 7.82 3.04 -10.84
C LYS A 65 8.52 1.81 -10.30
N CYS A 66 7.98 1.22 -9.23
CA CYS A 66 8.45 -0.03 -8.67
C CYS A 66 7.80 -1.25 -9.35
N CYS A 67 7.08 -1.09 -10.47
CA CYS A 67 6.38 -2.20 -11.15
C CYS A 67 7.27 -3.36 -11.57
N HIS A 68 8.57 -3.10 -11.81
CA HIS A 68 9.55 -4.12 -12.17
C HIS A 68 10.08 -4.93 -10.98
N VAL A 69 9.79 -4.51 -9.74
CA VAL A 69 10.18 -5.25 -8.54
C VAL A 69 9.45 -6.61 -8.51
N GLN A 70 10.20 -7.67 -8.27
CA GLN A 70 9.64 -9.00 -8.01
C GLN A 70 9.41 -9.18 -6.52
N PHE A 71 8.15 -9.10 -6.10
CA PHE A 71 7.78 -9.33 -4.71
C PHE A 71 7.74 -10.82 -4.34
N GLY A 72 7.79 -11.73 -5.32
CA GLY A 72 7.69 -13.20 -5.21
C GLY A 72 8.36 -13.84 -3.98
N SER A 73 9.56 -13.37 -3.64
CA SER A 73 10.39 -13.89 -2.55
C SER A 73 10.38 -13.04 -1.27
N ALA A 74 9.74 -11.87 -1.30
CA ALA A 74 9.69 -10.97 -0.16
C ALA A 74 8.90 -11.59 0.98
N GLN A 75 9.41 -11.41 2.20
CA GLN A 75 8.75 -11.82 3.44
C GLN A 75 8.23 -10.63 4.22
N ASN A 76 8.75 -9.43 3.96
CA ASN A 76 8.40 -8.23 4.70
C ASN A 76 8.05 -7.09 3.73
N ILE A 77 6.78 -6.72 3.69
CA ILE A 77 6.28 -5.62 2.86
C ILE A 77 5.57 -4.62 3.76
N ASP A 78 6.04 -3.37 3.70
CA ASP A 78 5.42 -2.22 4.35
C ASP A 78 5.24 -1.10 3.33
N ALA A 79 3.99 -0.72 3.06
CA ALA A 79 3.65 0.27 2.06
C ALA A 79 2.79 1.37 2.67
N ARG A 80 3.24 2.62 2.50
CA ARG A 80 2.52 3.82 2.92
C ARG A 80 2.29 4.74 1.73
N ILE A 81 1.02 4.93 1.39
CA ILE A 81 0.57 5.84 0.34
C ILE A 81 -0.01 7.08 1.03
N SER A 82 0.85 8.07 1.30
CA SER A 82 0.53 9.25 2.11
C SER A 82 0.63 10.57 1.36
N VAL A 83 1.00 10.54 0.08
CA VAL A 83 1.17 11.73 -0.76
C VAL A 83 0.24 11.64 -1.95
N LYS A 84 -0.74 12.54 -2.02
CA LYS A 84 -1.60 12.68 -3.20
C LYS A 84 -0.83 13.36 -4.34
N SER A 85 -0.90 12.77 -5.52
CA SER A 85 -0.36 13.30 -6.77
C SER A 85 -1.47 13.50 -7.79
N GLU A 86 -1.31 14.45 -8.71
CA GLU A 86 -2.21 14.62 -9.87
C GLU A 86 -2.18 13.41 -10.83
N PHE A 87 -1.11 12.60 -10.74
CA PHE A 87 -0.92 11.38 -11.52
C PHE A 87 -1.36 10.11 -10.78
N ASP A 88 -1.97 10.24 -9.59
CA ASP A 88 -2.48 9.06 -8.89
C ASP A 88 -3.73 8.52 -9.58
N ASP A 89 -3.59 7.33 -10.15
CA ASP A 89 -4.66 6.63 -10.85
C ASP A 89 -5.10 5.40 -10.04
N GLU A 90 -6.40 5.13 -10.09
CA GLU A 90 -7.07 4.00 -9.46
C GLU A 90 -6.54 2.66 -9.99
N VAL A 91 -6.37 2.50 -11.30
CA VAL A 91 -5.98 1.20 -11.90
C VAL A 91 -4.57 0.80 -11.48
N PRO A 92 -3.54 1.66 -11.64
CA PRO A 92 -2.18 1.32 -11.22
C PRO A 92 -2.04 1.11 -9.72
N PHE A 93 -2.87 1.77 -8.90
CA PHE A 93 -2.94 1.51 -7.47
C PHE A 93 -3.30 0.05 -7.17
N TYR A 94 -4.39 -0.46 -7.75
CA TYR A 94 -4.79 -1.85 -7.51
C TYR A 94 -3.80 -2.84 -8.10
N GLU A 95 -3.29 -2.60 -9.31
CA GLU A 95 -2.28 -3.47 -9.92
C GLU A 95 -1.06 -3.63 -9.03
N MET A 96 -0.49 -2.51 -8.54
CA MET A 96 0.70 -2.54 -7.71
C MET A 96 0.44 -3.15 -6.33
N THR A 97 -0.63 -2.74 -5.65
CA THR A 97 -0.93 -3.24 -4.30
C THR A 97 -1.35 -4.70 -4.32
N ASN A 98 -2.11 -5.14 -5.32
CA ASN A 98 -2.43 -6.56 -5.51
C ASN A 98 -1.15 -7.37 -5.77
N LYS A 99 -0.25 -6.89 -6.63
CA LYS A 99 1.04 -7.55 -6.87
C LYS A 99 1.90 -7.67 -5.60
N MET A 100 1.86 -6.66 -4.72
CA MET A 100 2.61 -6.67 -3.46
C MET A 100 2.01 -7.64 -2.43
N PHE A 101 0.69 -7.67 -2.28
CA PHE A 101 0.02 -8.37 -1.18
C PHE A 101 -0.71 -9.67 -1.60
N ASN A 102 -0.59 -10.08 -2.85
CA ASN A 102 -1.04 -11.38 -3.36
C ASN A 102 0.16 -12.24 -3.78
N ASN A 103 1.11 -12.38 -2.85
CA ASN A 103 2.35 -13.08 -3.10
C ASN A 103 2.18 -14.62 -3.07
N GLU A 104 3.05 -15.36 -3.76
CA GLU A 104 3.08 -16.84 -3.68
C GLU A 104 3.65 -17.30 -2.33
N ALA A 105 4.72 -16.65 -1.87
CA ALA A 105 5.32 -16.92 -0.57
C ALA A 105 4.54 -16.22 0.56
N PRO A 106 4.38 -16.85 1.74
CA PRO A 106 3.73 -16.22 2.88
C PRO A 106 4.56 -15.05 3.43
N LEU A 107 3.90 -13.90 3.60
CA LEU A 107 4.48 -12.70 4.21
C LEU A 107 4.51 -12.82 5.74
N ASN A 108 5.67 -12.56 6.33
CA ASN A 108 5.83 -12.37 7.77
C ASN A 108 5.21 -11.03 8.18
N THR A 109 5.58 -9.97 7.45
CA THR A 109 5.05 -8.61 7.63
C THR A 109 4.34 -8.18 6.34
N ALA A 110 3.09 -7.75 6.45
CA ALA A 110 2.30 -7.24 5.33
C ALA A 110 1.43 -6.07 5.82
N ARG A 111 1.94 -4.85 5.65
CA ARG A 111 1.31 -3.62 6.13
C ARG A 111 1.01 -2.67 4.97
N LEU A 112 -0.20 -2.14 4.96
CA LEU A 112 -0.62 -1.11 4.01
C LEU A 112 -1.25 0.05 4.78
N THR A 113 -0.71 1.25 4.60
CA THR A 113 -1.30 2.50 5.06
C THR A 113 -1.71 3.33 3.87
N ILE A 114 -2.98 3.71 3.80
CA ILE A 114 -3.52 4.58 2.74
C ILE A 114 -3.95 5.88 3.39
N GLY A 115 -3.06 6.88 3.34
CA GLY A 115 -3.28 8.22 3.87
C GLY A 115 -4.10 9.09 2.92
N SER A 116 -3.76 9.08 1.63
CA SER A 116 -4.45 9.91 0.64
C SER A 116 -4.38 9.30 -0.76
N VAL A 117 -5.49 9.32 -1.49
CA VAL A 117 -5.58 8.94 -2.91
C VAL A 117 -6.53 9.88 -3.66
N GLY A 118 -6.40 9.92 -4.99
CA GLY A 118 -7.24 10.74 -5.87
C GLY A 118 -8.62 10.15 -6.19
N PHE A 119 -8.95 8.98 -5.68
CA PHE A 119 -10.13 8.20 -6.05
C PHE A 119 -10.78 7.53 -4.83
N GLU A 120 -12.02 7.08 -4.98
CA GLU A 120 -12.70 6.27 -3.96
C GLU A 120 -12.17 4.84 -3.95
N LEU A 121 -11.92 4.31 -2.76
CA LEU A 121 -11.50 2.92 -2.61
C LEU A 121 -12.66 1.98 -2.98
N ARG A 122 -12.39 1.05 -3.89
CA ARG A 122 -13.31 0.05 -4.43
C ARG A 122 -12.90 -1.34 -3.94
N PRO A 123 -13.57 -1.86 -2.89
CA PRO A 123 -13.24 -3.16 -2.31
C PRO A 123 -13.23 -4.32 -3.32
N LEU A 124 -14.08 -4.27 -4.34
CA LEU A 124 -14.17 -5.34 -5.34
C LEU A 124 -12.90 -5.52 -6.18
N ARG A 125 -12.02 -4.51 -6.24
CA ARG A 125 -10.74 -4.55 -6.97
C ARG A 125 -9.57 -5.01 -6.11
N THR A 126 -9.77 -5.19 -4.79
CA THR A 126 -8.68 -5.58 -3.89
C THR A 126 -8.50 -7.09 -3.86
N GLU A 127 -7.25 -7.52 -3.98
CA GLU A 127 -6.80 -8.92 -3.90
C GLU A 127 -5.69 -9.10 -2.87
N TRP A 128 -5.69 -8.29 -1.80
CA TRP A 128 -4.63 -8.28 -0.78
C TRP A 128 -4.74 -9.46 0.20
N THR A 129 -4.75 -10.68 -0.32
CA THR A 129 -5.02 -11.91 0.44
C THR A 129 -4.06 -12.13 1.59
N GLN A 130 -2.80 -11.68 1.47
CA GLN A 130 -1.78 -11.83 2.49
C GLN A 130 -1.65 -10.61 3.42
N LEU A 131 -2.45 -9.56 3.23
CA LEU A 131 -2.38 -8.36 4.06
C LEU A 131 -2.76 -8.67 5.50
N LYS A 132 -1.88 -8.28 6.44
CA LYS A 132 -2.07 -8.48 7.88
C LYS A 132 -2.49 -7.22 8.61
N SER A 133 -2.03 -6.06 8.16
CA SER A 133 -2.36 -4.78 8.79
C SER A 133 -2.79 -3.76 7.74
N LEU A 134 -3.95 -3.14 7.96
CA LEU A 134 -4.48 -2.08 7.12
C LEU A 134 -4.77 -0.83 7.95
N THR A 135 -4.21 0.30 7.53
CA THR A 135 -4.56 1.62 8.06
C THR A 135 -5.16 2.48 6.95
N LEU A 136 -6.40 2.93 7.16
CA LEU A 136 -7.10 3.86 6.26
C LEU A 136 -7.19 5.22 6.95
N GLU A 137 -6.45 6.21 6.44
CA GLU A 137 -6.56 7.61 6.89
C GLU A 137 -7.42 8.45 5.95
N LEU A 138 -7.81 7.91 4.79
CA LEU A 138 -8.80 8.50 3.89
C LEU A 138 -10.24 8.29 4.37
N PRO A 139 -11.19 9.14 3.92
CA PRO A 139 -12.61 8.91 4.18
C PRO A 139 -13.13 7.63 3.51
N ILE A 140 -13.82 6.78 4.26
CA ILE A 140 -14.45 5.56 3.72
C ILE A 140 -15.83 5.36 4.32
N GLU A 141 -16.80 5.02 3.49
CA GLU A 141 -18.13 4.64 3.97
C GLU A 141 -18.13 3.24 4.61
N PHE A 142 -19.09 3.04 5.51
CA PHE A 142 -19.26 1.78 6.24
C PHE A 142 -19.46 0.54 5.36
N LYS A 143 -20.29 0.65 4.30
CA LYS A 143 -20.60 -0.50 3.43
C LYS A 143 -19.38 -0.94 2.61
N PRO A 144 -18.64 -0.04 1.94
CA PRO A 144 -17.34 -0.37 1.34
C PRO A 144 -16.33 -0.95 2.33
N LEU A 145 -16.22 -0.38 3.55
CA LEU A 145 -15.31 -0.92 4.56
C LEU A 145 -15.64 -2.39 4.90
N LEU A 146 -16.92 -2.70 5.09
CA LEU A 146 -17.35 -4.07 5.36
C LEU A 146 -17.03 -5.02 4.20
N GLN A 147 -17.28 -4.59 2.96
CA GLN A 147 -16.91 -5.38 1.77
C GLN A 147 -15.40 -5.62 1.69
N LEU A 148 -14.59 -4.65 2.10
CA LEU A 148 -13.14 -4.77 2.13
C LEU A 148 -12.72 -5.81 3.16
N ILE A 149 -13.23 -5.73 4.40
CA ILE A 149 -12.92 -6.69 5.48
C ILE A 149 -13.21 -8.14 5.05
N TYR A 150 -14.37 -8.39 4.42
CA TYR A 150 -14.72 -9.74 3.96
C TYR A 150 -13.78 -10.31 2.89
N ARG A 151 -13.01 -9.46 2.20
CA ARG A 151 -12.05 -9.87 1.17
C ARG A 151 -10.62 -10.05 1.69
N LEU A 152 -10.37 -9.70 2.96
CA LEU A 152 -9.03 -9.73 3.55
C LEU A 152 -8.94 -10.84 4.62
N PRO A 153 -8.80 -12.11 4.22
CA PRO A 153 -8.92 -13.26 5.13
C PRO A 153 -7.80 -13.34 6.19
N ASN A 154 -6.66 -12.69 5.92
CA ASN A 154 -5.50 -12.68 6.83
C ASN A 154 -5.32 -11.37 7.59
N LEU A 155 -6.30 -10.46 7.51
CA LEU A 155 -6.23 -9.19 8.22
C LEU A 155 -6.33 -9.42 9.74
N VAL A 156 -5.33 -8.93 10.47
CA VAL A 156 -5.19 -9.01 11.92
C VAL A 156 -5.41 -7.65 12.57
N ASP A 157 -4.83 -6.60 11.98
CA ASP A 157 -4.94 -5.23 12.48
C ASP A 157 -5.69 -4.36 11.47
N LEU A 158 -6.76 -3.70 11.92
CA LEU A 158 -7.48 -2.71 11.13
C LEU A 158 -7.59 -1.38 11.88
N THR A 159 -7.08 -0.32 11.27
CA THR A 159 -7.27 1.06 11.74
C THR A 159 -7.97 1.87 10.66
N VAL A 160 -9.08 2.52 11.01
CA VAL A 160 -9.79 3.45 10.14
C VAL A 160 -9.88 4.78 10.86
N ARG A 161 -9.33 5.85 10.31
CA ARG A 161 -9.33 7.18 10.97
C ARG A 161 -10.57 8.00 10.63
N ASN A 162 -11.09 7.86 9.40
CA ASN A 162 -12.14 8.70 8.85
C ASN A 162 -13.31 7.86 8.31
N LEU A 163 -14.05 7.20 9.21
CA LEU A 163 -15.26 6.46 8.83
C LEU A 163 -16.44 7.41 8.61
N GLU A 164 -17.03 7.37 7.41
CA GLU A 164 -18.20 8.15 7.02
C GLU A 164 -19.50 7.36 7.22
N SER A 165 -20.53 8.02 7.74
CA SER A 165 -21.90 7.49 7.76
C SER A 165 -22.62 7.90 6.49
N ALA A 166 -23.16 6.93 5.76
CA ALA A 166 -23.77 7.13 4.44
C ALA A 166 -25.00 8.08 4.39
N THR A 167 -25.49 8.63 5.52
CA THR A 167 -26.57 9.63 5.51
C THR A 167 -26.50 10.65 6.66
N PRO A 168 -27.02 11.89 6.47
CA PRO A 168 -26.93 12.97 7.45
C PRO A 168 -28.09 13.04 8.48
N ASN A 169 -29.01 12.06 8.51
CA ASN A 169 -30.23 12.18 9.33
C ASN A 169 -30.09 11.52 10.71
N ASP A 170 -30.54 12.22 11.75
CA ASP A 170 -30.39 11.87 13.18
C ASP A 170 -30.90 10.48 13.62
N SER A 171 -31.74 9.81 12.83
CA SER A 171 -32.14 8.41 13.07
C SER A 171 -31.00 7.40 12.90
N PHE A 172 -29.82 7.84 12.41
CA PHE A 172 -28.71 6.98 12.04
C PHE A 172 -27.78 6.58 13.19
N ARG A 173 -27.84 7.20 14.36
CA ARG A 173 -27.06 6.74 15.53
C ARG A 173 -27.45 5.32 15.94
N GLU A 174 -28.72 4.97 15.81
CA GLU A 174 -29.21 3.60 16.02
C GLU A 174 -28.77 2.68 14.87
N THR A 175 -28.81 3.14 13.61
CA THR A 175 -28.36 2.33 12.45
C THR A 175 -26.85 2.11 12.41
N ARG A 176 -26.05 3.07 12.90
CA ARG A 176 -24.59 2.99 13.04
C ARG A 176 -24.21 1.96 14.09
N ASN A 177 -24.86 2.01 15.26
CA ASN A 177 -24.66 1.01 16.31
C ASN A 177 -25.26 -0.35 15.91
N HIS A 178 -26.37 -0.38 15.18
CA HIS A 178 -26.99 -1.61 14.70
C HIS A 178 -26.15 -2.27 13.59
N GLY A 179 -25.64 -1.52 12.62
CA GLY A 179 -24.75 -2.03 11.56
C GLY A 179 -23.44 -2.59 12.13
N LEU A 180 -22.81 -1.87 13.07
CA LEU A 180 -21.64 -2.38 13.80
C LEU A 180 -21.98 -3.62 14.63
N ARG A 181 -23.11 -3.64 15.34
CA ARG A 181 -23.58 -4.82 16.10
C ARG A 181 -23.92 -6.00 15.18
N VAL A 182 -24.51 -5.77 14.02
CA VAL A 182 -24.84 -6.82 13.03
C VAL A 182 -23.57 -7.41 12.40
N ILE A 183 -22.51 -6.60 12.23
CA ILE A 183 -21.17 -7.10 11.85
C ILE A 183 -20.56 -7.94 12.96
N LEU A 184 -20.64 -7.49 14.23
CA LEU A 184 -20.17 -8.26 15.38
C LEU A 184 -21.00 -9.54 15.63
N GLN A 185 -22.22 -9.61 15.11
CA GLN A 185 -23.14 -10.76 15.25
C GLN A 185 -23.07 -11.74 14.09
N ARG A 186 -22.62 -11.32 12.91
CA ARG A 186 -22.23 -12.29 11.87
C ARG A 186 -20.91 -12.93 12.29
N PRO A 187 -20.74 -14.25 12.18
CA PRO A 187 -19.44 -14.87 12.34
C PRO A 187 -18.54 -14.34 11.22
N LEU A 188 -17.84 -13.24 11.50
CA LEU A 188 -16.70 -12.83 10.75
C LEU A 188 -15.69 -13.96 10.94
N THR A 189 -15.49 -14.79 9.91
CA THR A 189 -14.30 -15.63 9.79
C THR A 189 -13.10 -14.73 9.50
N THR A 190 -12.91 -13.70 10.32
CA THR A 190 -11.81 -12.74 10.22
C THR A 190 -10.82 -13.04 11.33
N LYS A 191 -9.54 -12.92 11.02
CA LYS A 191 -8.45 -13.02 12.00
C LYS A 191 -8.17 -11.68 12.71
N ILE A 192 -9.11 -10.73 12.66
CA ILE A 192 -8.91 -9.40 13.23
C ILE A 192 -8.81 -9.50 14.75
N GLU A 193 -7.64 -9.21 15.28
CA GLU A 193 -7.34 -9.17 16.70
C GLU A 193 -7.40 -7.72 17.22
N ARG A 194 -7.16 -6.72 16.36
CA ARG A 194 -7.20 -5.30 16.72
C ARG A 194 -8.03 -4.49 15.72
N LEU A 195 -8.99 -3.74 16.25
CA LEU A 195 -9.85 -2.83 15.50
C LEU A 195 -9.86 -1.44 16.14
N GLU A 196 -9.50 -0.42 15.37
CA GLU A 196 -9.54 0.99 15.77
C GLU A 196 -10.37 1.80 14.77
N LEU A 197 -11.44 2.45 15.23
CA LEU A 197 -12.37 3.21 14.39
C LEU A 197 -12.47 4.66 14.88
N GLY A 198 -11.97 5.58 14.06
CA GLY A 198 -12.21 7.02 14.12
C GLY A 198 -13.32 7.40 13.15
N PHE A 199 -14.14 8.36 13.56
CA PHE A 199 -15.27 8.84 12.77
C PHE A 199 -14.96 10.24 12.28
N LYS A 200 -15.35 10.54 11.05
CA LYS A 200 -15.25 11.89 10.51
C LYS A 200 -16.17 12.82 11.30
N GLU A 201 -15.61 13.87 11.88
CA GLU A 201 -16.36 14.95 12.56
C GLU A 201 -17.08 15.86 11.56
#